data_AF-A0A2P5A7C2-F1
#
_entry.id   AF-A0A2P5A7C2-F1
#
_cell.length_a   1.000
_cell.length_b   1.000
_cell.length_c   1.000
_cell.angle_alpha   90.00
_cell.angle_beta   90.00
_cell.angle_gamma   90.00
#
_symmetry.space_group_name_H-M   'P 1'
#
loop_
_entity.id
_entity.type
_entity.pdbx_description
1 polymer ?
#
loop_
_entity_poly.entity_id
_entity_poly.type
_entity_poly.pdbx_seq_one_letter_code
_entity_poly.pdbx_strand_id
1 'polypeptide(L)'
;MIKVLGHPACYSAPSQFIGQFRKPLKLAVSSTTLLSVPTIDSKLSSTTSFNCFSTKNDNTHQSSSQSFSALSDDTPWDSGNVWSNMAFYMFTLHIPLSFGWLPVVVEILQEPILNPQTEAISLLLAQCLELIATLLLLKYTAKPEYEFMNFFKVNELSKERNWLLASAIGFVFLFALVVLTSFLVNGVLEPKVVNNPILKEILVSSKISKAACFLVYCIITPLLEETIYRGFLLRSLSSSMKWQHAVLISSAIFSAAHFSGENFIQLFVIGYALGSSYCWTGNLCCSFLIHSFYNAMTLVITFLS
;
A
#
# COMPACT_ATOMS: atom_id res chain seq x y z
N MET A 1 -8.29 -1.24 7.82
CA MET A 1 -9.51 -1.04 8.66
C MET A 1 -10.77 -1.31 7.83
N ILE A 2 -11.29 -2.53 7.91
CA ILE A 2 -12.31 -3.08 7.00
C ILE A 2 -13.69 -2.58 7.41
N LYS A 3 -14.37 -1.91 6.48
CA LYS A 3 -15.76 -1.47 6.64
C LYS A 3 -16.63 -2.70 6.34
N VAL A 4 -17.14 -3.35 7.39
CA VAL A 4 -18.25 -4.30 7.21
C VAL A 4 -19.44 -3.44 6.80
N LEU A 5 -19.74 -3.44 5.50
CA LEU A 5 -20.92 -2.78 4.97
C LEU A 5 -22.12 -3.42 5.67
N GLY A 6 -22.85 -2.62 6.44
CA GLY A 6 -24.08 -3.03 7.10
C GLY A 6 -25.01 -3.72 6.12
N HIS A 7 -25.71 -4.74 6.61
CA HIS A 7 -26.65 -5.57 5.87
C HIS A 7 -27.47 -4.75 4.86
N PRO A 8 -27.53 -5.15 3.57
CA PRO A 8 -28.48 -4.56 2.66
C PRO A 8 -29.89 -4.93 3.12
N ALA A 9 -30.66 -3.92 3.49
CA ALA A 9 -32.11 -4.02 3.58
C ALA A 9 -32.64 -4.59 2.26
N CYS A 10 -33.60 -5.51 2.36
CA CYS A 10 -34.33 -6.08 1.23
C CYS A 10 -34.76 -4.98 0.24
N TYR A 11 -34.15 -4.97 -0.95
CA TYR A 11 -34.66 -4.23 -2.09
C TYR A 11 -35.30 -5.21 -3.07
N SER A 12 -36.62 -5.09 -3.18
CA SER A 12 -37.44 -5.69 -4.22
C SER A 12 -37.04 -5.16 -5.60
N ALA A 13 -36.81 -6.07 -6.54
CA ALA A 13 -36.55 -5.75 -7.94
C ALA A 13 -37.80 -5.19 -8.64
N PRO A 14 -37.61 -4.33 -9.67
CA PRO A 14 -38.48 -4.37 -10.83
C PRO A 14 -37.70 -4.73 -12.11
N SER A 15 -38.44 -5.45 -12.93
CA SER A 15 -38.15 -6.09 -14.21
C SER A 15 -37.85 -5.14 -15.38
N GLN A 16 -37.04 -5.69 -16.31
CA GLN A 16 -37.04 -5.47 -17.78
C GLN A 16 -36.62 -4.09 -18.33
N PHE A 17 -35.58 -4.09 -19.16
CA PHE A 17 -35.69 -3.63 -20.55
C PHE A 17 -34.54 -4.20 -21.40
N ILE A 18 -34.92 -4.97 -22.43
CA ILE A 18 -34.08 -5.55 -23.48
C ILE A 18 -33.92 -4.50 -24.59
N GLY A 19 -32.71 -4.35 -25.14
CA GLY A 19 -32.48 -3.50 -26.32
C GLY A 19 -31.09 -3.71 -26.93
N GLN A 20 -31.02 -4.63 -27.89
CA GLN A 20 -29.87 -4.91 -28.75
C GLN A 20 -29.34 -3.67 -29.47
N PHE A 21 -28.04 -3.57 -29.74
CA PHE A 21 -27.54 -3.36 -31.11
C PHE A 21 -26.09 -3.86 -31.24
N ARG A 22 -25.89 -4.70 -32.26
CA ARG A 22 -24.67 -5.41 -32.63
C ARG A 22 -24.29 -4.92 -34.02
N LYS A 23 -23.06 -4.42 -34.24
CA LYS A 23 -22.09 -4.90 -35.26
C LYS A 23 -20.89 -3.95 -35.45
N PRO A 24 -19.71 -4.49 -35.84
CA PRO A 24 -18.45 -3.77 -35.97
C PRO A 24 -18.18 -3.30 -37.40
N LEU A 25 -17.33 -2.27 -37.58
CA LEU A 25 -16.81 -1.87 -38.89
C LEU A 25 -15.33 -2.23 -39.04
N LYS A 26 -14.99 -2.72 -40.23
CA LYS A 26 -13.78 -3.44 -40.62
C LYS A 26 -12.55 -2.54 -40.85
N LEU A 27 -11.40 -3.16 -40.63
CA LEU A 27 -10.07 -2.84 -41.17
C LEU A 27 -10.09 -2.70 -42.71
N ALA A 28 -9.31 -1.76 -43.24
CA ALA A 28 -8.76 -1.83 -44.59
C ALA A 28 -7.32 -1.28 -44.59
N VAL A 29 -6.41 -2.15 -45.02
CA VAL A 29 -4.97 -1.92 -45.26
C VAL A 29 -4.80 -1.32 -46.65
N SER A 30 -3.82 -0.43 -46.81
CA SER A 30 -3.17 -0.17 -48.09
C SER A 30 -1.72 0.27 -47.83
N SER A 31 -0.80 -0.48 -48.42
CA SER A 31 0.65 -0.27 -48.42
C SER A 31 1.09 0.26 -49.79
N THR A 32 2.37 0.65 -49.87
CA THR A 32 3.18 1.10 -51.03
C THR A 32 3.08 2.61 -51.29
N THR A 33 4.16 3.36 -51.51
CA THR A 33 5.38 3.08 -52.29
C THR A 33 6.61 3.86 -51.79
N LEU A 34 7.76 3.19 -51.90
CA LEU A 34 9.12 3.73 -51.90
C LEU A 34 9.34 4.72 -53.06
N LEU A 35 10.10 5.79 -52.79
CA LEU A 35 10.93 6.47 -53.79
C LEU A 35 12.22 6.96 -53.11
N SER A 36 13.31 6.78 -53.82
CA SER A 36 14.70 6.79 -53.39
C SER A 36 15.50 7.88 -54.11
N VAL A 37 16.71 8.14 -53.58
CA VAL A 37 17.94 8.70 -54.21
C VAL A 37 18.11 10.25 -54.15
N PRO A 38 19.33 10.85 -54.05
CA PRO A 38 20.69 10.28 -53.88
C PRO A 38 21.51 10.78 -52.66
N THR A 39 22.55 10.00 -52.40
CA THR A 39 23.79 10.27 -51.67
C THR A 39 24.62 11.42 -52.23
N ILE A 40 25.23 12.22 -51.35
CA ILE A 40 26.46 12.98 -51.63
C ILE A 40 27.50 12.63 -50.57
N ASP A 41 28.56 11.98 -51.01
CA ASP A 41 29.80 11.76 -50.28
C ASP A 41 30.61 13.07 -50.21
N SER A 42 31.12 13.39 -49.02
CA SER A 42 32.36 14.16 -48.91
C SER A 42 33.18 13.66 -47.73
N LYS A 43 34.18 12.84 -48.06
CA LYS A 43 35.36 12.60 -47.21
C LYS A 43 36.03 13.94 -46.92
N LEU A 44 36.21 14.26 -45.64
CA LEU A 44 37.37 15.06 -45.22
C LEU A 44 37.91 14.47 -43.91
N SER A 45 39.12 13.92 -44.02
CA SER A 45 39.92 13.48 -42.89
C SER A 45 40.51 14.70 -42.18
N SER A 46 40.34 14.78 -40.87
CA SER A 46 41.28 15.49 -40.00
C SER A 46 41.38 14.75 -38.67
N THR A 47 42.47 14.02 -38.53
CA THR A 47 43.03 13.57 -37.26
C THR A 47 43.35 14.77 -36.38
N THR A 48 42.64 14.91 -35.28
CA THR A 48 43.10 15.68 -34.10
C THR A 48 42.69 14.94 -32.85
N SER A 49 43.66 14.31 -32.21
CA SER A 49 43.59 13.76 -30.86
C SER A 49 43.38 14.89 -29.85
N PHE A 50 42.17 15.03 -29.32
CA PHE A 50 41.92 15.86 -28.16
C PHE A 50 42.05 15.03 -26.88
N ASN A 51 43.27 14.95 -26.37
CA ASN A 51 43.50 14.79 -24.93
C ASN A 51 43.48 16.19 -24.32
N CYS A 52 42.42 16.58 -23.62
CA CYS A 52 42.56 17.50 -22.50
C CYS A 52 41.33 17.47 -21.58
N PHE A 53 41.57 16.93 -20.38
CA PHE A 53 41.01 17.33 -19.11
C PHE A 53 39.48 17.49 -19.01
N SER A 54 38.83 16.43 -18.50
CA SER A 54 37.65 16.61 -17.66
C SER A 54 38.00 17.57 -16.53
N THR A 55 37.55 18.81 -16.61
CA THR A 55 37.24 19.57 -15.39
C THR A 55 36.09 18.84 -14.72
N LYS A 56 36.46 17.92 -13.84
CA LYS A 56 35.68 17.59 -12.65
C LYS A 56 35.24 18.92 -12.07
N ASN A 57 33.99 19.31 -12.34
CA ASN A 57 33.29 20.19 -11.41
C ASN A 57 32.98 19.28 -10.22
N ASP A 58 34.02 19.05 -9.43
CA ASP A 58 33.93 18.61 -8.05
C ASP A 58 33.19 19.73 -7.32
N ASN A 59 31.86 19.73 -7.47
CA ASN A 59 30.97 20.33 -6.47
C ASN A 59 31.05 19.41 -5.25
N THR A 60 32.19 19.49 -4.57
CA THR A 60 32.43 18.99 -3.23
C THR A 60 31.63 19.85 -2.26
N HIS A 61 30.30 19.80 -2.36
CA HIS A 61 29.48 19.84 -1.17
C HIS A 61 29.42 18.42 -0.62
N GLN A 62 30.57 17.97 -0.12
CA GLN A 62 30.64 16.93 0.89
C GLN A 62 30.13 17.57 2.18
N SER A 63 28.82 17.82 2.28
CA SER A 63 28.18 17.93 3.57
C SER A 63 27.98 16.52 4.07
N SER A 64 28.64 16.21 5.17
CA SER A 64 28.40 15.05 6.04
C SER A 64 27.00 15.07 6.68
N SER A 65 25.98 15.54 5.96
CA SER A 65 24.58 15.38 6.33
C SER A 65 24.14 14.02 5.81
N GLN A 66 24.04 13.02 6.69
CA GLN A 66 23.24 11.84 6.39
C GLN A 66 21.88 12.33 5.87
N SER A 67 21.56 12.05 4.60
CA SER A 67 20.24 12.33 4.05
C SER A 67 19.19 11.71 4.99
N PHE A 68 18.09 12.42 5.24
CA PHE A 68 17.04 11.95 6.17
C PHE A 68 16.56 10.55 5.78
N SER A 69 16.39 10.31 4.48
CA SER A 69 15.96 9.00 3.99
C SER A 69 17.12 7.99 3.93
N ALA A 70 16.88 6.81 4.48
CA ALA A 70 17.74 5.63 4.40
C ALA A 70 17.32 4.66 3.27
N LEU A 71 16.34 5.03 2.44
CA LEU A 71 15.91 4.22 1.30
C LEU A 71 16.93 4.32 0.16
N SER A 72 17.19 3.18 -0.49
CA SER A 72 18.06 3.12 -1.67
C SER A 72 17.35 3.65 -2.90
N ASP A 73 18.11 4.32 -3.77
CA ASP A 73 17.62 4.73 -5.09
C ASP A 73 17.39 3.52 -6.01
N ASP A 74 18.05 2.38 -5.75
CA ASP A 74 17.81 1.13 -6.47
C ASP A 74 16.52 0.44 -6.00
N THR A 75 15.55 0.32 -6.92
CA THR A 75 14.26 -0.36 -6.67
C THR A 75 14.09 -1.61 -7.53
N PRO A 76 13.50 -2.68 -6.95
CA PRO A 76 13.23 -3.92 -7.69
C PRO A 76 12.18 -3.75 -8.80
N TRP A 77 11.38 -2.69 -8.74
CA TRP A 77 10.30 -2.42 -9.68
C TRP A 77 10.59 -1.14 -10.45
N ASP A 78 10.36 -1.18 -11.77
CA ASP A 78 10.45 -0.02 -12.65
C ASP A 78 9.15 0.80 -12.57
N SER A 79 9.27 2.13 -12.58
CA SER A 79 8.16 3.07 -12.35
C SER A 79 6.95 2.87 -13.28
N GLY A 80 7.17 2.39 -14.51
CA GLY A 80 6.10 2.04 -15.46
C GLY A 80 5.26 0.83 -15.03
N ASN A 81 5.85 -0.11 -14.31
CA ASN A 81 5.16 -1.30 -13.79
C ASN A 81 4.52 -1.04 -12.43
N VAL A 82 4.98 -0.04 -11.67
CA VAL A 82 4.47 0.26 -10.32
C VAL A 82 2.97 0.53 -10.33
N TRP A 83 2.51 1.41 -11.21
CA TRP A 83 1.11 1.80 -11.29
C TRP A 83 0.22 0.66 -11.80
N SER A 84 0.69 -0.11 -12.79
CA SER A 84 -0.02 -1.28 -13.30
C SER A 84 -0.16 -2.37 -12.24
N ASN A 85 0.90 -2.64 -11.48
CA ASN A 85 0.87 -3.58 -10.36
C ASN A 85 -0.03 -3.09 -9.23
N MET A 86 0.00 -1.79 -8.93
CA MET A 86 -0.87 -1.18 -7.93
C MET A 86 -2.33 -1.28 -8.35
N ALA A 87 -2.64 -1.00 -9.62
CA ALA A 87 -3.99 -1.18 -10.16
C ALA A 87 -4.44 -2.64 -10.11
N PHE A 88 -3.57 -3.58 -10.51
CA PHE A 88 -3.86 -5.01 -10.41
C PHE A 88 -4.11 -5.44 -8.96
N TYR A 89 -3.26 -5.03 -8.02
CA TYR A 89 -3.47 -5.26 -6.59
C TYR A 89 -4.82 -4.71 -6.15
N MET A 90 -5.12 -3.44 -6.43
CA MET A 90 -6.34 -2.78 -5.97
C MET A 90 -7.61 -3.45 -6.52
N PHE A 91 -7.69 -3.66 -7.82
CA PHE A 91 -8.93 -4.12 -8.47
C PHE A 91 -9.10 -5.64 -8.47
N THR A 92 -8.01 -6.40 -8.45
CA THR A 92 -8.06 -7.87 -8.51
C THR A 92 -7.95 -8.51 -7.13
N LEU A 93 -7.19 -7.91 -6.20
CA LEU A 93 -6.93 -8.50 -4.88
C LEU A 93 -7.65 -7.74 -3.78
N HIS A 94 -7.33 -6.46 -3.58
CA HIS A 94 -7.80 -5.70 -2.42
C HIS A 94 -9.30 -5.51 -2.38
N ILE A 95 -9.90 -4.94 -3.44
CA ILE A 95 -11.35 -4.67 -3.46
C ILE A 95 -12.15 -5.97 -3.27
N PRO A 96 -11.89 -7.06 -4.03
CA PRO A 96 -12.61 -8.31 -3.86
C PRO A 96 -12.40 -8.97 -2.49
N LEU A 97 -11.16 -9.06 -1.99
CA LEU A 97 -10.86 -9.81 -0.76
C LEU A 97 -11.11 -9.00 0.52
N SER A 98 -11.01 -7.67 0.49
CA SER A 98 -11.28 -6.83 1.65
C SER A 98 -12.76 -6.43 1.78
N PHE A 99 -13.48 -6.24 0.67
CA PHE A 99 -14.87 -5.76 0.70
C PHE A 99 -15.89 -6.74 0.09
N GLY A 100 -15.46 -7.64 -0.81
CA GLY A 100 -16.34 -8.57 -1.51
C GLY A 100 -16.41 -9.98 -0.92
N TRP A 101 -15.65 -10.28 0.15
CA TRP A 101 -15.56 -11.65 0.70
C TRP A 101 -16.82 -12.10 1.43
N LEU A 102 -17.50 -11.20 2.15
CA LEU A 102 -18.61 -11.55 3.03
C LEU A 102 -19.84 -12.10 2.27
N PRO A 103 -20.30 -11.47 1.16
CA PRO A 103 -21.39 -12.04 0.35
C PRO A 103 -21.07 -13.42 -0.22
N VAL A 104 -19.81 -13.69 -0.59
CA VAL A 104 -19.38 -14.99 -1.11
C VAL A 104 -19.52 -16.07 -0.04
N VAL A 105 -19.15 -15.77 1.21
CA VAL A 105 -19.29 -16.71 2.33
C VAL A 105 -20.75 -16.99 2.65
N VAL A 106 -21.60 -15.96 2.66
CA VAL A 106 -23.05 -16.10 2.85
C VAL A 106 -23.66 -17.04 1.80
N GLU A 107 -23.28 -16.86 0.53
CA GLU A 107 -23.75 -17.72 -0.57
C GLU A 107 -23.28 -19.17 -0.41
N ILE A 108 -22.00 -19.39 -0.08
CA ILE A 108 -21.43 -20.73 0.10
C ILE A 108 -22.08 -21.46 1.29
N LEU A 109 -22.30 -20.77 2.40
CA LEU A 109 -22.86 -21.34 3.62
C LEU A 109 -24.39 -21.40 3.61
N GLN A 110 -25.06 -20.72 2.67
CA GLN A 110 -26.51 -20.56 2.61
C GLN A 110 -27.12 -19.96 3.88
N GLU A 111 -26.33 -19.14 4.59
CA GLU A 111 -26.67 -18.51 5.86
C GLU A 111 -26.67 -16.99 5.69
N PRO A 112 -27.84 -16.31 5.67
CA PRO A 112 -27.93 -14.88 5.39
C PRO A 112 -27.33 -14.00 6.50
N ILE A 113 -27.27 -14.54 7.73
CA ILE A 113 -26.70 -13.87 8.90
C ILE A 113 -25.60 -14.77 9.44
N LEU A 114 -24.35 -14.40 9.21
CA LEU A 114 -23.21 -15.16 9.72
C LEU A 114 -23.08 -14.93 11.22
N ASN A 115 -22.76 -15.99 11.95
CA ASN A 115 -22.36 -15.83 13.34
C ASN A 115 -21.00 -15.08 13.42
N PRO A 116 -20.72 -14.33 14.51
CA PRO A 116 -19.51 -13.52 14.60
C PRO A 116 -18.20 -14.32 14.53
N GLN A 117 -18.21 -15.60 14.91
CA GLN A 117 -17.04 -16.47 14.79
C GLN A 117 -16.73 -16.82 13.33
N THR A 118 -17.75 -17.17 12.54
CA THR A 118 -17.63 -17.45 11.11
C THR A 118 -17.19 -16.20 10.37
N GLU A 119 -17.73 -15.03 10.73
CA GLU A 119 -17.29 -13.75 10.17
C GLU A 119 -15.80 -13.48 10.44
N ALA A 120 -15.36 -13.63 11.68
CA ALA A 120 -13.95 -13.44 12.06
C ALA A 120 -12.98 -14.42 11.37
N ILE A 121 -13.36 -15.70 11.28
CA ILE A 121 -12.53 -16.73 10.61
C ILE A 121 -12.47 -16.46 9.11
N SER A 122 -13.60 -16.13 8.50
CA SER A 122 -13.68 -15.83 7.07
C SER A 122 -12.87 -14.59 6.72
N LEU A 123 -12.92 -13.55 7.56
CA LEU A 123 -12.08 -12.37 7.43
C LEU A 123 -10.59 -12.71 7.52
N LEU A 124 -10.20 -13.57 8.47
CA LEU A 124 -8.83 -14.05 8.61
C LEU A 124 -8.35 -14.80 7.37
N LEU A 125 -9.18 -15.67 6.81
CA LEU A 125 -8.84 -16.42 5.60
C LEU A 125 -8.70 -15.49 4.39
N ALA A 126 -9.63 -14.55 4.21
CA ALA A 126 -9.59 -13.59 3.11
C ALA A 126 -8.33 -12.71 3.17
N GLN A 127 -7.97 -12.21 4.36
CA GLN A 127 -6.77 -11.37 4.55
C GLN A 127 -5.47 -12.17 4.41
N CYS A 128 -5.43 -13.43 4.86
CA CYS A 128 -4.29 -14.31 4.60
C CYS A 128 -4.12 -14.57 3.09
N LEU A 129 -5.22 -14.82 2.38
CA LEU A 129 -5.20 -15.00 0.93
C LEU A 129 -4.72 -13.74 0.21
N GLU A 130 -5.19 -12.56 0.61
CA GLU A 130 -4.76 -11.28 0.06
C GLU A 130 -3.25 -11.06 0.27
N LEU A 131 -2.74 -11.34 1.47
CA LEU A 131 -1.31 -11.27 1.78
C LEU A 131 -0.49 -12.23 0.89
N ILE A 132 -0.89 -13.49 0.79
CA ILE A 132 -0.18 -14.49 -0.03
C ILE A 132 -0.18 -14.08 -1.50
N ALA A 133 -1.34 -13.70 -2.04
CA ALA A 133 -1.47 -13.27 -3.44
C ALA A 133 -0.64 -12.01 -3.72
N THR A 134 -0.59 -11.07 -2.77
CA THR A 134 0.23 -9.85 -2.87
C THR A 134 1.72 -10.19 -2.87
N LEU A 135 2.19 -11.06 -1.97
CA LEU A 135 3.58 -11.50 -1.96
C LEU A 135 3.98 -12.19 -3.27
N LEU A 136 3.09 -13.02 -3.83
CA LEU A 136 3.31 -13.64 -5.14
C LEU A 136 3.37 -12.59 -6.25
N LEU A 137 2.41 -11.65 -6.31
CA LEU A 137 2.41 -10.56 -7.28
C LEU A 137 3.71 -9.77 -7.24
N LEU A 138 4.16 -9.37 -6.05
CA LEU A 138 5.39 -8.60 -5.87
C LEU A 138 6.62 -9.42 -6.28
N LYS A 139 6.67 -10.71 -5.94
CA LYS A 139 7.74 -11.61 -6.36
C LYS A 139 7.82 -11.77 -7.88
N TYR A 140 6.69 -11.97 -8.55
CA TYR A 140 6.66 -12.20 -10.01
C TYR A 140 6.93 -10.94 -10.83
N THR A 141 6.69 -9.77 -10.25
CA THR A 141 6.86 -8.48 -10.94
C THR A 141 8.18 -7.78 -10.62
N ALA A 142 8.94 -8.28 -9.64
CA ALA A 142 10.28 -7.81 -9.35
C ALA A 142 11.25 -8.20 -10.48
N LYS A 143 12.32 -7.41 -10.66
CA LYS A 143 13.42 -7.72 -11.57
C LYS A 143 13.96 -9.15 -11.34
N PRO A 144 14.26 -9.93 -12.38
CA PRO A 144 14.73 -11.32 -12.22
C PRO A 144 15.99 -11.48 -11.36
N GLU A 145 16.85 -10.46 -11.37
CA GLU A 145 18.11 -10.41 -10.59
C GLU A 145 17.87 -10.08 -9.12
N TYR A 146 16.67 -9.64 -8.75
CA TYR A 146 16.34 -9.27 -7.38
C TYR A 146 15.96 -10.49 -6.55
N GLU A 147 16.76 -10.80 -5.54
CA GLU A 147 16.40 -11.78 -4.53
C GLU A 147 15.29 -11.23 -3.62
N PHE A 148 14.07 -11.76 -3.78
CA PHE A 148 12.88 -11.29 -3.04
C PHE A 148 13.06 -11.31 -1.50
N MET A 149 13.89 -12.20 -0.96
CA MET A 149 14.19 -12.25 0.49
C MET A 149 14.86 -10.95 1.00
N ASN A 150 15.54 -10.20 0.13
CA ASN A 150 16.12 -8.90 0.47
C ASN A 150 15.06 -7.81 0.69
N PHE A 151 13.78 -8.07 0.36
CA PHE A 151 12.68 -7.13 0.58
C PHE A 151 12.47 -6.82 2.07
N PHE A 152 12.61 -7.84 2.94
CA PHE A 152 12.47 -7.72 4.39
C PHE A 152 13.82 -7.53 5.10
N LYS A 153 14.93 -7.41 4.37
CA LYS A 153 16.26 -7.30 4.97
C LYS A 153 16.46 -5.92 5.60
N VAL A 154 16.95 -5.93 6.83
CA VAL A 154 17.30 -4.72 7.59
C VAL A 154 18.56 -4.10 6.99
N ASN A 155 18.48 -2.85 6.53
CA ASN A 155 19.63 -2.11 6.00
C ASN A 155 20.67 -1.84 7.12
N GLU A 156 21.96 -1.73 6.80
CA GLU A 156 23.00 -1.45 7.81
C GLU A 156 22.76 -0.09 8.50
N LEU A 157 22.31 0.92 7.74
CA LEU A 157 21.88 2.22 8.29
C LEU A 157 20.74 2.10 9.31
N SER A 158 19.87 1.09 9.17
CA SER A 158 18.80 0.83 10.14
C SER A 158 19.34 0.36 11.48
N LYS A 159 20.46 -0.37 11.49
CA LYS A 159 21.08 -0.86 12.72
C LYS A 159 21.78 0.29 13.44
N GLU A 160 22.46 1.15 12.69
CA GLU A 160 23.08 2.37 13.22
C GLU A 160 22.04 3.31 13.86
N ARG A 161 20.89 3.49 13.21
CA ARG A 161 19.80 4.38 13.69
C ARG A 161 18.92 3.78 14.79
N ASN A 162 19.26 2.61 15.32
CA ASN A 162 18.48 1.86 16.33
C ASN A 162 16.97 1.86 16.04
N TRP A 163 16.57 1.09 15.03
CA TRP A 163 15.18 1.03 14.55
C TRP A 163 14.15 0.66 15.62
N LEU A 164 14.53 -0.03 16.71
CA LEU A 164 13.63 -0.32 17.83
C LEU A 164 13.26 0.96 18.59
N LEU A 165 14.26 1.79 18.91
CA LEU A 165 14.01 3.09 19.54
C LEU A 165 13.22 4.01 18.61
N ALA A 166 13.55 4.02 17.32
CA ALA A 166 12.78 4.75 16.31
C ALA A 166 11.31 4.27 16.26
N SER A 167 11.06 2.97 16.43
CA SER A 167 9.69 2.41 16.50
C SER A 167 8.94 2.93 17.74
N ALA A 168 9.59 2.96 18.91
CA ALA A 168 8.97 3.47 20.12
C ALA A 168 8.63 4.97 20.01
N ILE A 169 9.58 5.78 19.54
CA ILE A 169 9.37 7.23 19.32
C ILE A 169 8.30 7.46 18.25
N GLY A 170 8.36 6.72 17.14
CA GLY A 170 7.39 6.78 16.06
C GLY A 170 5.97 6.43 16.52
N PHE A 171 5.83 5.45 17.40
CA PHE A 171 4.54 5.09 18.01
C PHE A 171 3.99 6.21 18.89
N VAL A 172 4.80 6.78 19.78
CA VAL A 172 4.38 7.91 20.64
C VAL A 172 3.97 9.10 19.80
N PHE A 173 4.74 9.42 18.76
CA PHE A 173 4.45 10.50 17.83
C PHE A 173 3.15 10.25 17.05
N LEU A 174 2.97 9.04 16.51
CA LEU A 174 1.75 8.64 15.82
C LEU A 174 0.52 8.78 16.72
N PHE A 175 0.61 8.26 17.95
CA PHE A 175 -0.49 8.34 18.91
C PHE A 175 -0.86 9.80 19.22
N ALA A 176 0.13 10.65 19.49
CA ALA A 176 -0.09 12.08 19.73
C ALA A 176 -0.75 12.78 18.53
N LEU A 177 -0.30 12.48 17.30
CA LEU A 177 -0.90 13.02 16.08
C LEU A 177 -2.35 12.58 15.89
N VAL A 178 -2.66 11.32 16.17
CA VAL A 178 -4.03 10.81 16.06
C VAL A 178 -4.95 11.47 17.08
N VAL A 179 -4.50 11.64 18.32
CA VAL A 179 -5.27 12.35 19.35
C VAL A 179 -5.50 13.80 18.96
N LEU A 180 -4.45 14.49 18.51
CA LEU A 180 -4.54 15.88 18.04
C LEU A 180 -5.52 16.02 16.87
N THR A 181 -5.41 15.16 15.87
CA THR A 181 -6.29 15.23 14.69
C THR A 181 -7.73 14.85 15.02
N SER A 182 -7.96 13.91 15.94
CA SER A 182 -9.30 13.58 16.44
C SER A 182 -9.93 14.79 17.15
N PHE A 183 -9.14 15.50 17.97
CA PHE A 183 -9.57 16.74 18.62
C PHE A 183 -9.88 17.85 17.61
N LEU A 184 -9.03 18.06 16.61
CA LEU A 184 -9.24 19.10 15.59
C LEU A 184 -10.45 18.84 14.70
N VAL A 185 -10.71 17.58 14.34
CA VAL A 185 -11.79 17.23 13.41
C VAL A 185 -13.13 17.10 14.15
N ASN A 186 -13.16 16.46 15.31
CA ASN A 186 -14.42 16.11 15.98
C ASN A 186 -14.69 16.96 17.24
N GLY A 187 -13.73 17.76 17.71
CA GLY A 187 -13.83 18.49 18.98
C GLY A 187 -13.81 17.59 20.22
N VAL A 188 -13.57 16.28 20.06
CA VAL A 188 -13.60 15.26 21.11
C VAL A 188 -12.31 14.46 21.07
N LEU A 189 -11.83 14.02 22.24
CA LEU A 189 -10.64 13.18 22.41
C LEU A 189 -10.90 11.69 22.14
N GLU A 190 -11.94 11.36 21.35
CA GLU A 190 -12.32 9.99 21.04
C GLU A 190 -11.90 9.63 19.61
N PRO A 191 -10.99 8.66 19.42
CA PRO A 191 -10.67 8.14 18.10
C PRO A 191 -11.89 7.42 17.52
N LYS A 192 -12.32 7.77 16.30
CA LYS A 192 -13.51 7.16 15.64
C LYS A 192 -13.47 5.63 15.55
N VAL A 193 -12.27 5.03 15.52
CA VAL A 193 -12.09 3.57 15.47
C VAL A 193 -12.66 2.86 16.71
N VAL A 194 -12.82 3.56 17.83
CA VAL A 194 -13.40 3.04 19.08
C VAL A 194 -14.87 2.64 18.90
N ASN A 195 -15.59 3.21 17.93
CA ASN A 195 -17.05 3.09 17.81
C ASN A 195 -17.52 2.14 16.70
N ASN A 196 -16.85 1.01 16.47
CA ASN A 196 -17.34 -0.02 15.52
C ASN A 196 -18.14 -1.12 16.26
N PRO A 197 -19.48 -1.11 16.23
CA PRO A 197 -20.31 -2.05 16.98
C PRO A 197 -20.14 -3.51 16.53
N ILE A 198 -19.93 -3.74 15.23
CA ILE A 198 -19.72 -5.07 14.65
C ILE A 198 -18.40 -5.66 15.16
N LEU A 199 -17.34 -4.84 15.17
CA LEU A 199 -16.05 -5.26 15.71
C LEU A 199 -16.17 -5.61 17.21
N LYS A 200 -16.90 -4.82 17.99
CA LYS A 200 -17.15 -5.09 19.41
C LYS A 200 -17.90 -6.41 19.60
N GLU A 201 -18.92 -6.68 18.79
CA GLU A 201 -19.67 -7.94 18.80
C GLU A 201 -18.77 -9.16 18.53
N ILE A 202 -17.91 -9.08 17.51
CA ILE A 202 -16.92 -10.12 17.20
C ILE A 202 -16.00 -10.39 18.39
N LEU A 203 -15.50 -9.33 19.05
CA LEU A 203 -14.55 -9.42 20.16
C LEU A 203 -15.16 -10.04 21.43
N VAL A 204 -16.46 -9.87 21.67
CA VAL A 204 -17.13 -10.42 22.85
C VAL A 204 -17.75 -11.80 22.62
N SER A 205 -17.88 -12.27 21.37
CA SER A 205 -18.58 -13.51 21.05
C SER A 205 -17.88 -14.80 21.50
N SER A 206 -16.64 -15.06 21.11
CA SER A 206 -15.91 -16.29 21.48
C SER A 206 -14.39 -16.08 21.62
N LYS A 207 -13.70 -17.05 22.23
CA LYS A 207 -12.22 -17.02 22.31
C LYS A 207 -11.59 -17.12 20.92
N ILE A 208 -12.22 -17.89 20.04
CA ILE A 208 -11.74 -18.12 18.67
C ILE A 208 -11.94 -16.85 17.83
N SER A 209 -13.12 -16.22 17.90
CA SER A 209 -13.39 -14.97 17.19
C SER A 209 -12.43 -13.85 17.64
N LYS A 210 -12.20 -13.73 18.95
CA LYS A 210 -11.24 -12.77 19.51
C LYS A 210 -9.82 -13.02 19.02
N ALA A 211 -9.36 -14.28 19.03
CA ALA A 211 -8.04 -14.63 18.53
C ALA A 211 -7.90 -14.35 17.02
N ALA A 212 -8.90 -14.74 16.22
CA ALA A 212 -8.92 -14.47 14.79
C ALA A 212 -8.91 -12.96 14.49
N CYS A 213 -9.73 -12.19 15.21
CA CYS A 213 -9.79 -10.74 15.11
C CYS A 213 -8.45 -10.09 15.45
N PHE A 214 -7.81 -10.52 16.54
CA PHE A 214 -6.47 -10.04 16.91
C PHE A 214 -5.43 -10.33 15.82
N LEU A 215 -5.41 -11.56 15.31
CA LEU A 215 -4.47 -11.94 14.23
C LEU A 215 -4.66 -11.08 12.98
N VAL A 216 -5.91 -10.86 12.54
CA VAL A 216 -6.20 -10.01 11.39
C VAL A 216 -5.74 -8.57 11.64
N TYR A 217 -6.29 -7.93 12.68
CA TYR A 217 -6.13 -6.49 12.87
C TYR A 217 -4.72 -6.09 13.30
N CYS A 218 -4.04 -6.93 14.07
CA CYS A 218 -2.75 -6.60 14.65
C CYS A 218 -1.57 -7.19 13.88
N ILE A 219 -1.76 -8.20 13.03
CA ILE A 219 -0.66 -8.90 12.36
C ILE A 219 -0.86 -8.94 10.85
N ILE A 220 -1.90 -9.61 10.35
CA ILE A 220 -2.04 -9.90 8.92
C ILE A 220 -2.28 -8.61 8.12
N THR A 221 -3.23 -7.79 8.54
CA THR A 221 -3.56 -6.54 7.85
C THR A 221 -2.39 -5.54 7.90
N PRO A 222 -1.75 -5.26 9.06
CA PRO A 222 -0.55 -4.42 9.07
C PRO A 222 0.57 -4.97 8.20
N LEU A 223 0.82 -6.28 8.21
CA LEU A 223 1.87 -6.88 7.39
C LEU A 223 1.60 -6.70 5.89
N LEU A 224 0.37 -6.93 5.46
CA LEU A 224 -0.09 -6.69 4.09
C LEU A 224 0.04 -5.22 3.70
N GLU A 225 -0.50 -4.32 4.52
CA GLU A 225 -0.51 -2.88 4.24
C GLU A 225 0.91 -2.28 4.24
N GLU A 226 1.78 -2.68 5.17
CA GLU A 226 3.19 -2.26 5.12
C GLU A 226 3.91 -2.80 3.89
N THR A 227 3.68 -4.07 3.53
CA THR A 227 4.28 -4.68 2.34
C THR A 227 3.92 -3.91 1.07
N ILE A 228 2.65 -3.61 0.84
CA ILE A 228 2.22 -2.97 -0.40
C ILE A 228 2.49 -1.46 -0.42
N TYR A 229 2.14 -0.72 0.65
CA TYR A 229 2.20 0.74 0.62
C TYR A 229 3.60 1.28 0.93
N ARG A 230 4.39 0.59 1.77
CA ARG A 230 5.73 1.05 2.19
C ARG A 230 6.80 0.32 1.43
N GLY A 231 6.81 -1.01 1.53
CA GLY A 231 7.83 -1.85 0.91
C GLY A 231 7.82 -1.79 -0.61
N PHE A 232 6.63 -1.75 -1.23
CA PHE A 232 6.47 -1.66 -2.68
C PHE A 232 6.26 -0.21 -3.16
N LEU A 233 5.12 0.41 -2.87
CA LEU A 233 4.71 1.68 -3.48
C LEU A 233 5.63 2.84 -3.08
N LEU A 234 5.77 3.12 -1.78
CA LEU A 234 6.63 4.21 -1.29
C LEU A 234 8.08 4.03 -1.72
N ARG A 235 8.62 2.81 -1.61
CA ARG A 235 9.98 2.50 -2.06
C ARG A 235 10.16 2.80 -3.54
N SER A 236 9.23 2.36 -4.38
CA SER A 236 9.30 2.57 -5.83
C SER A 236 9.08 4.02 -6.26
N LEU A 237 8.27 4.79 -5.52
CA LEU A 237 8.14 6.23 -5.75
C LEU A 237 9.43 6.96 -5.35
N SER A 238 10.03 6.59 -4.21
CA SER A 238 11.21 7.26 -3.68
C SER A 238 12.46 7.15 -4.56
N SER A 239 12.53 6.19 -5.50
CA SER A 239 13.62 6.13 -6.48
C SER A 239 13.50 7.09 -7.65
N SER A 240 12.31 7.67 -7.86
CA SER A 240 12.03 8.59 -8.98
C SER A 240 11.68 10.01 -8.54
N MET A 241 11.45 10.23 -7.24
CA MET A 241 11.14 11.54 -6.68
C MET A 241 11.65 11.69 -5.25
N LYS A 242 11.65 12.92 -4.74
CA LYS A 242 12.02 13.19 -3.35
C LYS A 242 11.11 12.42 -2.38
N TRP A 243 11.71 11.85 -1.34
CA TRP A 243 11.02 11.02 -0.35
C TRP A 243 9.77 11.68 0.24
N GLN A 244 9.75 13.01 0.45
CA GLN A 244 8.56 13.70 0.97
C GLN A 244 7.34 13.52 0.06
N HIS A 245 7.54 13.65 -1.26
CA HIS A 245 6.45 13.49 -2.24
C HIS A 245 6.01 12.03 -2.32
N ALA A 246 6.96 11.10 -2.25
CA ALA A 246 6.67 9.67 -2.23
C ALA A 246 5.83 9.28 -0.99
N VAL A 247 6.16 9.81 0.19
CA VAL A 247 5.38 9.60 1.43
C VAL A 247 3.99 10.20 1.29
N LEU A 248 3.86 11.43 0.79
CA LEU A 248 2.56 12.07 0.59
C LEU A 248 1.65 11.26 -0.34
N ILE A 249 2.17 10.83 -1.50
CA ILE A 249 1.41 10.07 -2.50
C ILE A 249 1.03 8.68 -1.95
N SER A 250 1.98 7.96 -1.35
CA SER A 250 1.71 6.64 -0.77
C SER A 250 0.66 6.72 0.35
N SER A 251 0.73 7.74 1.22
CA SER A 251 -0.22 7.96 2.31
C SER A 251 -1.62 8.31 1.81
N ALA A 252 -1.71 9.10 0.73
CA ALA A 252 -2.98 9.42 0.09
C ALA A 252 -3.63 8.17 -0.52
N ILE A 253 -2.84 7.32 -1.20
CA ILE A 253 -3.33 6.07 -1.80
C ILE A 253 -3.74 5.08 -0.71
N PHE A 254 -2.94 4.92 0.35
CA PHE A 254 -3.28 4.12 1.54
C PHE A 254 -4.63 4.54 2.13
N SER A 255 -4.83 5.84 2.33
CA SER A 255 -6.09 6.37 2.87
C SER A 255 -7.27 6.17 1.93
N ALA A 256 -7.08 6.40 0.63
CA ALA A 256 -8.12 6.20 -0.38
C ALA A 256 -8.55 4.73 -0.52
N ALA A 257 -7.60 3.80 -0.40
CA ALA A 257 -7.86 2.36 -0.50
C ALA A 257 -8.81 1.82 0.58
N HIS A 258 -8.98 2.56 1.68
CA HIS A 258 -9.92 2.21 2.74
C HIS A 258 -11.39 2.55 2.41
N PHE A 259 -11.65 3.29 1.33
CA PHE A 259 -12.99 3.73 0.90
C PHE A 259 -13.82 4.34 2.05
N SER A 260 -13.16 5.08 2.95
CA SER A 260 -13.78 5.74 4.10
C SER A 260 -13.49 7.23 4.08
N GLY A 261 -14.42 8.01 3.52
CA GLY A 261 -14.30 9.48 3.49
C GLY A 261 -14.17 10.09 4.89
N GLU A 262 -14.90 9.54 5.88
CA GLU A 262 -14.86 10.02 7.26
C GLU A 262 -13.52 9.80 7.97
N ASN A 263 -12.83 8.70 7.66
CA ASN A 263 -11.55 8.37 8.28
C ASN A 263 -10.36 8.80 7.42
N PHE A 264 -10.61 9.44 6.27
CA PHE A 264 -9.58 9.71 5.28
C PHE A 264 -8.40 10.52 5.87
N ILE A 265 -8.70 11.59 6.61
CA ILE A 265 -7.66 12.44 7.22
C ILE A 265 -6.84 11.64 8.25
N GLN A 266 -7.52 10.87 9.09
CA GLN A 266 -6.87 10.08 10.13
C GLN A 266 -5.97 8.99 9.53
N LEU A 267 -6.46 8.26 8.53
CA LEU A 267 -5.70 7.23 7.80
C LEU A 267 -4.54 7.84 7.02
N PHE A 268 -4.71 9.03 6.44
CA PHE A 268 -3.63 9.75 5.78
C PHE A 268 -2.50 10.08 6.75
N VAL A 269 -2.84 10.58 7.95
CA VAL A 269 -1.86 10.91 9.00
C VAL A 269 -1.12 9.67 9.51
N ILE A 270 -1.85 8.56 9.71
CA ILE A 270 -1.26 7.26 10.05
C ILE A 270 -0.29 6.81 8.94
N GLY A 271 -0.73 6.86 7.68
CA GLY A 271 0.09 6.54 6.51
C GLY A 271 1.36 7.38 6.45
N TYR A 272 1.25 8.68 6.70
CA TYR A 272 2.35 9.63 6.65
C TYR A 272 3.39 9.37 7.74
N ALA A 273 2.96 9.13 8.98
CA ALA A 273 3.86 8.81 10.08
C ALA A 273 4.60 7.49 9.84
N LEU A 274 3.89 6.45 9.40
CA LEU A 274 4.44 5.14 9.09
C LEU A 274 5.43 5.20 7.90
N GLY A 275 5.06 5.90 6.82
CA GLY A 275 5.95 6.14 5.68
C GLY A 275 7.21 6.92 6.06
N SER A 276 7.07 7.95 6.90
CA SER A 276 8.22 8.73 7.41
C SER A 276 9.16 7.89 8.26
N SER A 277 8.62 7.03 9.13
CA SER A 277 9.40 6.07 9.93
C SER A 277 10.15 5.07 9.05
N TYR A 278 9.50 4.56 7.99
CA TYR A 278 10.18 3.69 7.02
C TYR A 278 11.27 4.43 6.24
N CYS A 279 11.01 5.66 5.78
CA CYS A 279 12.02 6.48 5.13
C CYS A 279 13.22 6.74 6.04
N TRP A 280 13.01 7.04 7.32
CA TRP A 280 14.08 7.30 8.27
C TRP A 280 14.88 6.05 8.62
N THR A 281 14.21 4.91 8.83
CA THR A 281 14.88 3.69 9.30
C THR A 281 15.40 2.82 8.16
N GLY A 282 14.77 2.84 6.99
CA GLY A 282 15.02 1.88 5.92
C GLY A 282 14.61 0.45 6.28
N ASN A 283 13.82 0.27 7.35
CA ASN A 283 13.43 -1.05 7.86
C ASN A 283 11.90 -1.16 7.96
N LEU A 284 11.34 -2.06 7.15
CA LEU A 284 9.90 -2.27 7.08
C LEU A 284 9.32 -2.76 8.42
N CYS A 285 10.12 -3.50 9.21
CA CYS A 285 9.72 -3.95 10.54
C CYS A 285 9.43 -2.79 11.49
N CYS A 286 10.10 -1.64 11.34
CA CYS A 286 9.81 -0.46 12.17
C CYS A 286 8.38 0.04 11.93
N SER A 287 8.00 0.21 10.66
CA SER A 287 6.65 0.63 10.28
C SER A 287 5.61 -0.41 10.70
N PHE A 288 5.90 -1.70 10.47
CA PHE A 288 5.03 -2.80 10.88
C PHE A 288 4.77 -2.80 12.39
N LEU A 289 5.82 -2.69 13.22
CA LEU A 289 5.63 -2.67 14.67
C LEU A 289 4.79 -1.46 15.11
N ILE A 290 5.09 -0.26 14.63
CA ILE A 290 4.31 0.94 14.98
C ILE A 290 2.83 0.73 14.64
N HIS A 291 2.55 0.22 13.44
CA HIS A 291 1.20 -0.02 12.95
C HIS A 291 0.48 -1.11 13.77
N SER A 292 1.12 -2.25 13.97
CA SER A 292 0.59 -3.36 14.78
C SER A 292 0.27 -2.93 16.20
N PHE A 293 1.15 -2.16 16.85
CA PHE A 293 0.89 -1.63 18.19
C PHE A 293 -0.25 -0.64 18.21
N TYR A 294 -0.34 0.26 17.22
CA TYR A 294 -1.45 1.19 17.09
C TYR A 294 -2.79 0.47 16.92
N ASN A 295 -2.84 -0.56 16.08
CA ASN A 295 -4.04 -1.36 15.89
C ASN A 295 -4.40 -2.18 17.13
N ALA A 296 -3.41 -2.79 17.80
CA ALA A 296 -3.64 -3.53 19.03
C ALA A 296 -4.19 -2.65 20.16
N MET A 297 -3.62 -1.46 20.35
CA MET A 297 -4.12 -0.49 21.31
C MET A 297 -5.56 -0.09 20.99
N THR A 298 -5.84 0.20 19.72
CA THR A 298 -7.19 0.56 19.27
C THR A 298 -8.19 -0.57 19.51
N LEU A 299 -7.80 -1.82 19.21
CA LEU A 299 -8.62 -3.01 19.45
C LEU A 299 -8.92 -3.21 20.94
N VAL A 300 -7.93 -2.98 21.81
CA VAL A 300 -8.11 -3.03 23.27
C VAL A 300 -9.07 -1.95 23.74
N ILE A 301 -8.95 -0.72 23.23
CA ILE A 301 -9.87 0.37 23.57
C ILE A 301 -11.30 0.01 23.16
N THR A 302 -11.51 -0.48 21.93
CA THR A 302 -12.83 -0.95 21.45
C THR A 302 -13.41 -2.08 22.29
N PHE A 303 -12.56 -2.97 22.82
CA PHE A 303 -13.01 -4.04 23.71
C PHE A 303 -13.45 -3.53 25.10
N LEU A 304 -12.87 -2.42 25.57
CA LEU A 304 -13.12 -1.85 26.90
C LEU A 304 -14.22 -0.77 26.93
N SER A 305 -14.47 -0.08 25.81
CA SER A 305 -15.65 0.77 25.60
C SER A 305 -16.90 -0.08 25.50
#